data_AF-A0A179FBN3-F1
#
_entry.id   AF-A0A179FBN3-F1
#
_cell.length_a   1.000
_cell.length_b   1.000
_cell.length_c   1.000
_cell.angle_alpha   90.00
_cell.angle_beta   90.00
_cell.angle_gamma   90.00
#
_symmetry.space_group_name_H-M   'P 1'
#
loop_
_entity.id
_entity.type
_entity.pdbx_description
1 polymer ?
#
loop_
_entity_poly.entity_id
_entity_poly.type
_entity_poly.pdbx_seq_one_letter_code
_entity_poly.pdbx_strand_id
1 'polypeptide(L)'
;MRLSILLSLAASTLVVSIGVPPGRDASINREARHGRGWTLEPPPKVTPFRGACRQSTDTSLVQSQNRPNANKTLDLSSEERKLHKLINDYRAEHKLAPVPLSYKLSQVAQAHAYDLAMHYSGGPEGKCNLHSWSAKGKWSPCCYTGDHKEAACMWRKPREIAGYNSEGFEIAYSASVGATADGGVNAWKGSPAHNDVMINRGPWAQMTWKAMGTGVYKQFAVAWFGKLEDVAPVVEA
;
A
#
# COMPACT_ATOMS: atom_id res chain seq x y z
N MET A 1 26.91 71.13 -34.70
CA MET A 1 27.48 69.82 -34.33
C MET A 1 26.73 69.30 -33.10
N ARG A 2 25.80 68.36 -33.26
CA ARG A 2 25.14 67.68 -32.13
C ARG A 2 25.80 66.30 -31.96
N LEU A 3 26.51 66.14 -30.85
CA LEU A 3 27.22 64.94 -30.48
C LEU A 3 26.22 63.90 -29.94
N SER A 4 26.05 62.79 -30.64
CA SER A 4 25.23 61.66 -30.20
C SER A 4 26.12 60.70 -29.42
N ILE A 5 25.89 60.54 -28.12
CA ILE A 5 26.56 59.52 -27.30
C ILE A 5 25.54 58.39 -27.10
N LEU A 6 25.82 57.26 -27.75
CA LEU A 6 25.09 56.00 -27.61
C LEU A 6 25.41 55.39 -26.24
N LEU A 7 24.41 55.31 -25.37
CA LEU A 7 24.50 54.59 -24.10
C LEU A 7 24.21 53.10 -24.36
N SER A 8 25.25 52.27 -24.30
CA SER A 8 25.13 50.81 -24.37
C SER A 8 24.69 50.26 -23.01
N LEU A 9 23.46 49.75 -22.93
CA LEU A 9 22.96 49.01 -21.77
C LEU A 9 23.19 47.51 -22.01
N ALA A 10 24.24 46.96 -21.40
CA ALA A 10 24.43 45.52 -21.31
C ALA A 10 23.49 44.95 -20.23
N ALA A 11 22.43 44.26 -20.66
CA ALA A 11 21.58 43.48 -19.77
C ALA A 11 22.32 42.20 -19.35
N SER A 12 22.88 42.18 -18.14
CA SER A 12 23.33 40.95 -17.50
C SER A 12 22.13 40.23 -16.89
N THR A 13 21.63 39.21 -17.56
CA THR A 13 20.70 38.23 -16.98
C THR A 13 21.46 37.34 -16.01
N LEU A 14 21.40 37.69 -14.72
CA LEU A 14 21.82 36.81 -13.64
C LEU A 14 20.77 35.69 -13.51
N VAL A 15 21.06 34.52 -14.08
CA VAL A 15 20.24 33.32 -13.86
C VAL A 15 20.55 32.80 -12.47
N VAL A 16 19.78 33.23 -11.47
CA VAL A 16 19.82 32.61 -10.14
C VAL A 16 19.15 31.24 -10.29
N SER A 17 19.97 30.22 -10.55
CA SER A 17 19.56 28.84 -10.32
C SER A 17 19.37 28.66 -8.81
N ILE A 18 18.14 28.89 -8.35
CA ILE A 18 17.64 28.35 -7.09
C ILE A 18 17.60 26.84 -7.25
N GLY A 19 18.75 26.21 -7.02
CA GLY A 19 18.83 24.77 -6.80
C GLY A 19 17.99 24.46 -5.58
N VAL A 20 16.79 23.91 -5.80
CA VAL A 20 16.01 23.27 -4.74
C VAL A 20 16.86 22.09 -4.26
N PRO A 21 17.37 22.09 -3.02
CA PRO A 21 18.12 20.94 -2.53
C PRO A 21 17.18 19.74 -2.49
N PRO A 22 17.64 18.51 -2.82
CA PRO A 22 16.83 17.32 -2.71
C PRO A 22 16.34 17.20 -1.27
N GLY A 23 15.02 17.34 -1.09
CA GLY A 23 14.36 17.17 0.20
C GLY A 23 14.69 15.78 0.74
N ARG A 24 15.28 15.74 1.94
CA ARG A 24 15.51 14.51 2.68
C ARG A 24 14.15 14.02 3.19
N ASP A 25 13.44 13.19 2.42
CA ASP A 25 12.31 12.42 2.95
C ASP A 25 12.85 11.41 3.97
N ALA A 26 12.64 11.71 5.24
CA ALA A 26 13.28 11.04 6.38
C ALA A 26 12.68 9.66 6.71
N SER A 27 11.59 9.24 6.05
CA SER A 27 10.88 7.99 6.39
C SER A 27 11.16 6.81 5.45
N ILE A 28 11.65 7.03 4.23
CA ILE A 28 12.15 5.93 3.35
C ILE A 28 13.43 5.32 3.96
N ASN A 29 14.18 6.10 4.73
CA ASN A 29 15.59 5.84 5.03
C ASN A 29 15.87 5.04 6.32
N ARG A 30 14.88 4.46 7.00
CA ARG A 30 15.14 3.50 8.10
C ARG A 30 15.13 2.05 7.64
N GLU A 31 14.27 1.70 6.68
CA GLU A 31 14.13 0.32 6.20
C GLU A 31 15.12 0.00 5.07
N ALA A 32 15.50 0.99 4.25
CA ALA A 32 16.44 0.80 3.14
C ALA A 32 17.93 0.70 3.57
N ARG A 33 18.29 1.07 4.81
CA ARG A 33 19.70 1.14 5.28
C ARG A 33 20.23 -0.15 5.91
N HIS A 34 19.41 -1.17 6.08
CA HIS A 34 19.85 -2.46 6.60
C HIS A 34 19.67 -3.52 5.53
N GLY A 35 20.66 -3.63 4.64
CA GLY A 35 20.82 -4.71 3.65
C GLY A 35 21.08 -6.08 4.29
N ARG A 36 20.47 -6.40 5.44
CA ARG A 36 20.36 -7.76 5.92
C ARG A 36 19.14 -8.36 5.25
N GLY A 37 19.38 -9.37 4.42
CA GLY A 37 18.39 -9.97 3.54
C GLY A 37 17.04 -10.22 4.21
N TRP A 38 15.99 -9.94 3.44
CA TRP A 38 14.62 -10.35 3.74
C TRP A 38 14.57 -11.87 3.87
N THR A 39 14.77 -12.36 5.08
CA THR A 39 14.41 -13.72 5.46
C THR A 39 13.07 -13.65 6.17
N LEU A 40 12.06 -13.11 5.48
CA LEU A 40 10.71 -13.58 5.77
C LEU A 40 10.75 -15.06 5.42
N GLU A 41 10.84 -15.92 6.43
CA GLU A 41 10.48 -17.32 6.22
C GLU A 41 9.15 -17.33 5.47
N PRO A 42 9.03 -18.12 4.39
CA PRO A 42 7.77 -18.19 3.66
C PRO A 42 6.66 -18.47 4.69
N PRO A 43 5.50 -17.81 4.58
CA PRO A 43 4.40 -18.08 5.50
C PRO A 43 4.19 -19.60 5.55
N PRO A 44 4.09 -20.19 6.75
CA PRO A 44 4.05 -21.64 6.90
C PRO A 44 2.96 -22.22 5.99
N LYS A 45 3.25 -23.37 5.36
CA LYS A 45 2.30 -24.04 4.47
C LYS A 45 0.96 -24.15 5.18
N VAL A 46 -0.06 -23.54 4.59
CA VAL A 46 -1.43 -23.52 5.11
C VAL A 46 -1.89 -24.96 5.33
N THR A 47 -1.99 -25.38 6.59
CA THR A 47 -2.76 -26.57 6.91
C THR A 47 -4.24 -26.16 6.87
N PRO A 48 -5.10 -26.89 6.13
CA PRO A 48 -6.52 -26.63 6.19
C PRO A 48 -6.99 -26.85 7.63
N PHE A 49 -7.55 -25.81 8.24
CA PHE A 49 -8.19 -25.93 9.54
C PHE A 49 -9.37 -26.89 9.40
N ARG A 50 -9.24 -28.12 9.91
CA ARG A 50 -10.36 -29.06 10.05
C ARG A 50 -11.20 -28.62 11.24
N GLY A 51 -11.99 -27.55 11.05
CA GLY A 51 -13.10 -27.23 11.92
C GLY A 51 -14.31 -28.05 11.51
N ALA A 52 -14.73 -28.99 12.35
CA ALA A 52 -15.99 -29.71 12.14
C ALA A 52 -17.17 -28.74 12.36
N CYS A 53 -17.88 -28.39 11.29
CA CYS A 53 -19.18 -27.74 11.41
C CYS A 53 -20.23 -28.75 11.88
N ARG A 54 -20.80 -28.56 13.07
CA ARG A 54 -22.10 -29.16 13.42
C ARG A 54 -23.18 -28.45 12.61
N GLN A 55 -23.87 -29.20 11.76
CA GLN A 55 -25.06 -28.71 11.05
C GLN A 55 -26.26 -28.79 12.01
N SER A 56 -26.86 -27.64 12.31
CA SER A 56 -28.19 -27.56 12.92
C SER A 56 -29.21 -27.46 11.81
N THR A 57 -30.07 -28.48 11.69
CA THR A 57 -31.21 -28.52 10.77
C THR A 57 -32.39 -27.80 11.39
N ASP A 58 -32.48 -26.48 11.19
CA ASP A 58 -33.76 -25.79 11.33
C ASP A 58 -33.90 -24.77 10.20
N THR A 59 -34.74 -25.11 9.23
CA THR A 59 -34.86 -24.46 7.92
C THR A 59 -36.30 -23.98 7.76
N SER A 60 -36.72 -22.94 8.48
CA SER A 60 -37.97 -22.26 8.10
C SER A 60 -38.13 -20.78 8.47
N LEU A 61 -37.12 -20.05 8.97
CA LEU A 61 -37.29 -18.63 9.33
C LEU A 61 -36.20 -17.64 8.89
N VAL A 62 -35.19 -18.04 8.09
CA VAL A 62 -34.07 -17.17 7.68
C VAL A 62 -34.14 -16.76 6.20
N GLN A 63 -35.31 -16.34 5.71
CA GLN A 63 -35.49 -15.91 4.31
C GLN A 63 -35.60 -14.39 4.08
N SER A 64 -35.27 -13.52 5.05
CA SER A 64 -35.26 -12.07 4.79
C SER A 64 -33.96 -11.31 5.07
N GLN A 65 -32.89 -11.94 5.57
CA GLN A 65 -31.69 -11.19 6.00
C GLN A 65 -30.38 -11.58 5.31
N ASN A 66 -30.43 -12.32 4.20
CA ASN A 66 -29.21 -12.78 3.51
C ASN A 66 -29.17 -12.43 2.01
N ARG A 67 -29.54 -11.19 1.65
CA ARG A 67 -29.07 -10.61 0.39
C ARG A 67 -27.75 -9.89 0.69
N PRO A 68 -26.58 -10.41 0.26
CA PRO A 68 -25.38 -9.59 0.22
C PRO A 68 -25.71 -8.33 -0.56
N ASN A 69 -25.44 -7.18 0.05
CA ASN A 69 -25.82 -5.88 -0.46
C ASN A 69 -25.08 -5.64 -1.78
N ALA A 70 -25.74 -5.96 -2.91
CA ALA A 70 -25.17 -6.05 -4.24
C ALA A 70 -24.83 -4.68 -4.86
N ASN A 71 -24.62 -3.65 -4.05
CA ASN A 71 -24.34 -2.31 -4.56
C ASN A 71 -23.45 -1.46 -3.63
N LYS A 72 -22.49 -2.08 -2.94
CA LYS A 72 -21.41 -1.32 -2.30
C LYS A 72 -20.30 -1.15 -3.35
N THR A 73 -20.36 -0.07 -4.12
CA THR A 73 -19.32 0.29 -5.08
C THR A 73 -18.02 0.61 -4.34
N LEU A 74 -16.89 0.23 -4.93
CA LEU A 74 -15.57 0.66 -4.42
C LEU A 74 -15.32 2.07 -4.93
N ASP A 75 -15.36 3.05 -4.04
CA ASP A 75 -14.98 4.42 -4.38
C ASP A 75 -13.48 4.59 -4.16
N LEU A 76 -12.74 4.63 -5.27
CA LEU A 76 -11.31 4.93 -5.26
C LEU A 76 -11.09 6.40 -5.61
N SER A 77 -10.10 7.03 -5.00
CA SER A 77 -9.60 8.31 -5.49
C SER A 77 -8.86 8.16 -6.83
N SER A 78 -8.57 9.29 -7.49
CA SER A 78 -7.72 9.30 -8.68
C SER A 78 -6.33 8.73 -8.40
N GLU A 79 -5.75 9.06 -7.24
CA GLU A 79 -4.44 8.56 -6.84
C GLU A 79 -4.46 7.06 -6.53
N GLU A 80 -5.53 6.53 -5.94
CA GLU A 80 -5.65 5.09 -5.67
C GLU A 80 -5.78 4.27 -6.96
N ARG A 81 -6.59 4.73 -7.92
CA ARG A 81 -6.68 4.12 -9.25
C ARG A 81 -5.34 4.19 -9.99
N LYS A 82 -4.69 5.35 -9.94
CA LYS A 82 -3.38 5.56 -10.56
C LYS A 82 -2.30 4.67 -9.94
N LEU A 83 -2.31 4.51 -8.62
CA LEU A 83 -1.39 3.63 -7.90
C LEU A 83 -1.54 2.17 -8.36
N HIS A 84 -2.78 1.67 -8.45
CA HIS A 84 -3.05 0.32 -8.95
C HIS A 84 -2.54 0.15 -10.39
N LYS A 85 -2.83 1.13 -11.26
CA LYS A 85 -2.37 1.14 -12.64
C LYS A 85 -0.84 1.12 -12.73
N LEU A 86 -0.14 2.01 -12.02
CA LEU A 86 1.31 2.13 -12.09
C LEU A 86 2.04 0.88 -11.60
N ILE A 87 1.53 0.21 -10.55
CA ILE A 87 2.08 -1.08 -10.13
C ILE A 87 1.93 -2.12 -11.24
N ASN A 88 0.76 -2.18 -11.90
CA ASN A 88 0.52 -3.12 -12.99
C ASN A 88 1.30 -2.80 -14.26
N ASP A 89 1.50 -1.52 -14.59
CA ASP A 89 2.38 -1.08 -15.67
C ASP A 89 3.82 -1.56 -15.38
N TYR A 90 4.30 -1.36 -14.15
CA TYR A 90 5.62 -1.84 -13.74
C TYR A 90 5.73 -3.37 -13.79
N ARG A 91 4.68 -4.11 -13.39
CA ARG A 91 4.64 -5.56 -13.56
C ARG A 91 4.71 -5.98 -15.03
N ALA A 92 4.07 -5.24 -15.93
CA ALA A 92 4.14 -5.50 -17.37
C ALA A 92 5.55 -5.30 -17.95
N GLU A 93 6.29 -4.28 -17.49
CA GLU A 93 7.72 -4.10 -17.82
C GLU A 93 8.55 -5.35 -17.44
N HIS A 94 8.14 -6.04 -16.39
CA HIS A 94 8.74 -7.28 -15.90
C HIS A 94 8.11 -8.57 -16.46
N LYS A 95 7.25 -8.46 -17.48
CA LYS A 95 6.55 -9.59 -18.13
C LYS A 95 5.68 -10.41 -17.17
N LEU A 96 5.13 -9.76 -16.14
CA LEU A 96 4.22 -10.36 -15.19
C LEU A 96 2.78 -9.98 -15.52
N ALA A 97 1.85 -10.89 -15.25
CA ALA A 97 0.42 -10.61 -15.39
C ALA A 97 -0.02 -9.49 -14.44
N PRO A 98 -0.98 -8.64 -14.85
CA PRO A 98 -1.55 -7.63 -13.97
C PRO A 98 -2.31 -8.31 -12.82
N VAL A 99 -2.29 -7.67 -11.64
CA VAL A 99 -3.07 -8.10 -10.49
C VAL A 99 -4.43 -7.39 -10.51
N PRO A 100 -5.55 -8.13 -10.49
CA PRO A 100 -6.89 -7.55 -10.44
C PRO A 100 -7.09 -6.65 -9.21
N LEU A 101 -7.86 -5.59 -9.38
CA LEU A 101 -8.27 -4.73 -8.28
C LEU A 101 -9.24 -5.49 -7.35
N SER A 102 -9.01 -5.42 -6.05
CA SER A 102 -9.84 -6.08 -5.03
C SER A 102 -10.61 -5.09 -4.19
N TYR A 103 -11.90 -5.36 -4.04
CA TYR A 103 -12.82 -4.57 -3.22
C TYR A 103 -12.37 -4.57 -1.74
N LYS A 104 -12.18 -5.77 -1.19
CA LYS A 104 -11.83 -5.98 0.21
C LYS A 104 -10.43 -5.48 0.54
N LEU A 105 -9.45 -5.74 -0.32
CA LEU A 105 -8.08 -5.26 -0.07
C LEU A 105 -7.99 -3.74 -0.21
N SER A 106 -8.78 -3.10 -1.08
CA SER A 106 -8.83 -1.64 -1.15
C SER A 106 -9.46 -1.04 0.11
N GLN A 107 -10.50 -1.66 0.68
CA GLN A 107 -11.02 -1.23 1.99
C GLN A 107 -9.97 -1.30 3.10
N VAL A 108 -9.13 -2.33 3.10
CA VAL A 108 -8.03 -2.49 4.06
C VAL A 108 -6.98 -1.41 3.84
N ALA A 109 -6.57 -1.18 2.59
CA ALA A 109 -5.57 -0.18 2.23
C ALA A 109 -6.03 1.25 2.58
N GLN A 110 -7.28 1.59 2.28
CA GLN A 110 -7.90 2.87 2.63
C GLN A 110 -7.97 3.07 4.15
N ALA A 111 -8.41 2.03 4.88
CA ALA A 111 -8.44 2.06 6.34
C ALA A 111 -7.05 2.27 6.93
N HIS A 112 -6.02 1.62 6.37
CA HIS A 112 -4.65 1.74 6.85
C HIS A 112 -4.04 3.11 6.55
N ALA A 113 -4.19 3.61 5.33
CA ALA A 113 -3.69 4.94 4.96
C ALA A 113 -4.33 6.02 5.85
N TYR A 114 -5.61 5.89 6.17
CA TYR A 114 -6.30 6.76 7.12
C TYR A 114 -5.74 6.60 8.54
N ASP A 115 -5.61 5.37 9.04
CA ASP A 115 -5.09 5.10 10.39
C ASP A 115 -3.68 5.68 10.57
N LEU A 116 -2.80 5.46 9.59
CA LEU A 116 -1.46 6.02 9.58
C LEU A 116 -1.50 7.56 9.65
N ALA A 117 -2.29 8.19 8.79
CA ALA A 117 -2.34 9.64 8.72
C ALA A 117 -2.90 10.32 9.98
N MET A 118 -3.74 9.60 10.72
CA MET A 118 -4.44 10.16 11.88
C MET A 118 -3.83 9.75 13.22
N HIS A 119 -3.14 8.61 13.28
CA HIS A 119 -2.80 7.96 14.55
C HIS A 119 -1.35 7.44 14.63
N TYR A 120 -0.60 7.44 13.53
CA TYR A 120 0.79 6.98 13.57
C TYR A 120 1.70 7.95 14.32
N SER A 121 2.43 7.43 15.31
CA SER A 121 3.42 8.16 16.10
C SER A 121 4.81 7.52 16.12
N GLY A 122 5.01 6.44 15.36
CA GLY A 122 6.20 5.57 15.48
C GLY A 122 6.22 4.70 16.74
N GLY A 123 5.21 4.82 17.61
CA GLY A 123 5.08 4.08 18.87
C GLY A 123 6.24 4.29 19.85
N PRO A 124 6.38 3.41 20.87
CA PRO A 124 7.39 3.59 21.91
C PRO A 124 8.79 3.70 21.33
N GLU A 125 9.49 4.79 21.66
CA GLU A 125 10.85 5.10 21.20
C GLU A 125 11.02 5.14 19.66
N GLY A 126 9.95 5.28 18.88
CA GLY A 126 10.01 5.28 17.42
C GLY A 126 10.40 3.92 16.81
N LYS A 127 10.09 2.82 17.51
CA LYS A 127 10.44 1.45 17.08
C LYS A 127 9.42 0.85 16.11
N CYS A 128 8.19 1.34 16.09
CA CYS A 128 7.13 0.85 15.23
C CYS A 128 7.23 1.52 13.86
N ASN A 129 7.10 0.75 12.78
CA ASN A 129 7.15 1.24 11.40
C ASN A 129 5.74 1.37 10.78
N LEU A 130 5.68 1.62 9.47
CA LEU A 130 4.44 1.88 8.74
C LEU A 130 3.49 0.67 8.60
N HIS A 131 3.92 -0.54 8.97
CA HIS A 131 3.04 -1.71 9.04
C HIS A 131 2.30 -1.84 10.38
N SER A 132 2.44 -0.84 11.26
CA SER A 132 1.79 -0.79 12.57
C SER A 132 0.35 -0.29 12.47
N TRP A 133 -0.53 -0.85 13.30
CA TRP A 133 -1.94 -0.51 13.33
C TRP A 133 -2.34 0.04 14.69
N SER A 134 -3.00 1.19 14.72
CA SER A 134 -3.47 1.81 15.94
C SER A 134 -4.68 1.08 16.54
N ALA A 135 -5.03 1.42 17.79
CA ALA A 135 -6.22 0.91 18.47
C ALA A 135 -7.50 1.73 18.15
N LYS A 136 -7.49 2.57 17.10
CA LYS A 136 -8.60 3.48 16.77
C LYS A 136 -9.57 2.93 15.71
N GLY A 137 -9.43 1.67 15.32
CA GLY A 137 -10.36 0.99 14.42
C GLY A 137 -10.90 -0.33 14.96
N LYS A 138 -11.75 -0.97 14.15
CA LYS A 138 -12.36 -2.27 14.45
C LYS A 138 -11.45 -3.43 14.00
N TRP A 139 -10.24 -3.46 14.55
CA TRP A 139 -9.20 -4.46 14.28
C TRP A 139 -8.28 -4.57 15.49
N SER A 140 -7.43 -5.59 15.53
CA SER A 140 -6.49 -5.77 16.64
C SER A 140 -5.26 -4.87 16.48
N PRO A 141 -4.91 -3.94 17.39
CA PRO A 141 -3.73 -3.07 17.19
C PRO A 141 -2.41 -3.84 17.24
N CYS A 142 -1.33 -3.27 16.68
CA CYS A 142 0.03 -3.76 16.87
C CYS A 142 1.10 -2.72 16.52
N CYS A 143 2.25 -2.87 17.17
CA CYS A 143 3.50 -2.18 16.83
C CYS A 143 4.34 -3.12 15.97
N TYR A 144 4.50 -2.81 14.69
CA TYR A 144 5.33 -3.61 13.79
C TYR A 144 6.78 -3.11 13.84
N THR A 145 7.69 -3.95 14.31
CA THR A 145 9.12 -3.66 14.43
C THR A 145 9.92 -4.21 13.24
N GLY A 146 11.10 -3.63 13.00
CA GLY A 146 11.97 -4.03 11.88
C GLY A 146 12.55 -5.46 11.97
N ASP A 147 12.29 -6.20 13.04
CA ASP A 147 12.61 -7.63 13.15
C ASP A 147 11.48 -8.54 12.64
N HIS A 148 10.37 -7.96 12.14
CA HIS A 148 9.25 -8.65 11.50
C HIS A 148 8.52 -9.68 12.36
N LYS A 149 8.75 -9.73 13.68
CA LYS A 149 8.08 -10.70 14.57
C LYS A 149 6.55 -10.56 14.58
N GLU A 150 6.06 -9.35 14.29
CA GLU A 150 4.64 -9.03 14.25
C GLU A 150 4.02 -9.17 12.85
N ALA A 151 4.67 -9.92 11.93
CA ALA A 151 4.17 -10.13 10.57
C ALA A 151 2.73 -10.68 10.53
N ALA A 152 2.40 -11.61 11.43
CA ALA A 152 1.06 -12.16 11.58
C ALA A 152 0.00 -11.09 11.88
N CYS A 153 0.37 -10.00 12.55
CA CYS A 153 -0.56 -8.90 12.80
C CYS A 153 -0.98 -8.20 11.50
N MET A 154 -0.04 -7.93 10.60
CA MET A 154 -0.32 -7.37 9.28
C MET A 154 -1.14 -8.37 8.44
N TRP A 155 -0.72 -9.64 8.42
CA TRP A 155 -1.33 -10.65 7.54
C TRP A 155 -2.81 -10.91 7.82
N ARG A 156 -3.28 -10.74 9.06
CA ARG A 156 -4.70 -10.95 9.43
C ARG A 156 -5.62 -9.77 9.11
N LYS A 157 -5.09 -8.58 8.79
CA LYS A 157 -5.89 -7.36 8.58
C LYS A 157 -6.97 -7.48 7.52
N PRO A 158 -6.72 -8.13 6.38
CA PRO A 158 -7.77 -8.37 5.38
C PRO A 158 -8.97 -9.14 5.93
N ARG A 159 -8.73 -10.10 6.83
CA ARG A 159 -9.80 -10.86 7.48
C ARG A 159 -10.54 -10.02 8.51
N GLU A 160 -9.81 -9.30 9.37
CA GLU A 160 -10.39 -8.48 10.44
C GLU A 160 -11.30 -7.36 9.88
N ILE A 161 -10.87 -6.72 8.79
CA ILE A 161 -11.49 -5.48 8.30
C ILE A 161 -12.56 -5.75 7.24
N ALA A 162 -12.29 -6.67 6.30
CA ALA A 162 -13.08 -6.83 5.09
C ALA A 162 -13.57 -8.27 4.86
N GLY A 163 -13.31 -9.20 5.78
CA GLY A 163 -13.68 -10.61 5.62
C GLY A 163 -13.03 -11.25 4.39
N TYR A 164 -11.80 -10.86 4.06
CA TYR A 164 -10.98 -11.50 3.04
C TYR A 164 -10.39 -12.78 3.62
N ASN A 165 -10.77 -13.94 3.08
CA ASN A 165 -10.51 -15.26 3.70
C ASN A 165 -9.10 -15.82 3.44
N SER A 166 -8.13 -14.95 3.18
CA SER A 166 -6.71 -15.25 3.04
C SER A 166 -5.89 -14.22 3.82
N GLU A 167 -4.63 -14.54 4.08
CA GLU A 167 -3.64 -13.53 4.42
C GLU A 167 -3.50 -12.50 3.30
N GLY A 168 -3.09 -11.28 3.65
CA GLY A 168 -2.62 -10.28 2.71
C GLY A 168 -1.28 -9.67 3.13
N PHE A 169 -0.62 -9.05 2.18
CA PHE A 169 0.73 -8.52 2.32
C PHE A 169 0.76 -7.07 1.87
N GLU A 170 1.46 -6.23 2.61
CA GLU A 170 1.42 -4.78 2.43
C GLU A 170 2.78 -4.23 2.01
N ILE A 171 2.74 -3.17 1.21
CA ILE A 171 3.83 -2.20 1.09
C ILE A 171 3.26 -0.81 1.39
N ALA A 172 4.00 -0.03 2.18
CA ALA A 172 3.59 1.29 2.63
C ALA A 172 4.63 2.33 2.23
N TYR A 173 4.17 3.56 1.98
CA TYR A 173 4.99 4.71 1.62
C TYR A 173 4.48 5.93 2.38
N SER A 174 5.41 6.81 2.74
CA SER A 174 5.06 8.12 3.29
C SER A 174 5.88 9.23 2.65
N ALA A 175 5.26 10.40 2.53
CA ALA A 175 5.87 11.61 2.00
C ALA A 175 5.53 12.82 2.87
N SER A 176 6.48 13.74 3.04
CA SER A 176 6.32 14.92 3.91
C SER A 176 5.20 15.89 3.47
N VAL A 177 5.01 16.08 2.17
CA VAL A 177 4.07 17.08 1.59
C VAL A 177 2.76 16.44 1.11
N GLY A 178 2.67 15.11 1.11
CA GLY A 178 1.53 14.36 0.59
C GLY A 178 1.98 13.21 -0.29
N ALA A 179 1.36 12.04 -0.12
CA ALA A 179 1.65 10.89 -0.95
C ALA A 179 0.96 11.02 -2.32
N THR A 180 1.68 10.60 -3.35
CA THR A 180 1.17 10.43 -4.70
C THR A 180 1.45 9.01 -5.18
N ALA A 181 0.69 8.56 -6.16
CA ALA A 181 0.88 7.27 -6.79
C ALA A 181 2.28 7.12 -7.39
N ASP A 182 2.77 8.15 -8.12
CA ASP A 182 4.12 8.15 -8.69
C ASP A 182 5.19 8.12 -7.60
N GLY A 183 5.02 8.92 -6.55
CA GLY A 183 5.97 8.96 -5.42
C GLY A 183 6.09 7.59 -4.76
N GLY A 184 4.95 6.95 -4.46
CA GLY A 184 4.91 5.61 -3.86
C GLY A 184 5.58 4.55 -4.73
N VAL A 185 5.19 4.44 -6.01
CA VAL A 185 5.78 3.43 -6.91
C VAL A 185 7.27 3.66 -7.13
N ASN A 186 7.71 4.90 -7.33
CA ASN A 186 9.14 5.20 -7.50
C ASN A 186 9.95 4.88 -6.25
N ALA A 187 9.43 5.20 -5.06
CA ALA A 187 10.07 4.85 -3.80
C ALA A 187 10.15 3.32 -3.61
N TRP A 188 9.10 2.58 -3.94
CA TRP A 188 9.09 1.13 -3.84
C TRP A 188 10.01 0.46 -4.86
N LYS A 189 10.12 0.97 -6.09
CA LYS A 189 11.11 0.51 -7.09
C LYS A 189 12.55 0.65 -6.59
N GLY A 190 12.84 1.72 -5.85
CA GLY A 190 14.15 1.97 -5.25
C GLY A 190 14.45 1.15 -3.98
N SER A 191 13.46 0.43 -3.43
CA SER A 191 13.61 -0.40 -2.23
C SER A 191 13.53 -1.88 -2.61
N PRO A 192 14.64 -2.65 -2.55
CA PRO A 192 14.65 -4.06 -2.97
C PRO A 192 13.52 -4.89 -2.34
N ALA A 193 13.31 -4.69 -1.04
CA ALA A 193 12.22 -5.20 -0.24
C ALA A 193 10.82 -5.04 -0.87
N HIS A 194 10.44 -3.80 -1.14
CA HIS A 194 9.12 -3.44 -1.64
C HIS A 194 8.99 -3.80 -3.12
N ASN A 195 10.09 -3.64 -3.87
CA ASN A 195 10.18 -4.05 -5.25
C ASN A 195 9.88 -5.54 -5.40
N ASP A 196 10.49 -6.38 -4.57
CA ASP A 196 10.28 -7.83 -4.62
C ASP A 196 8.83 -8.25 -4.39
N VAL A 197 8.07 -7.51 -3.56
CA VAL A 197 6.62 -7.71 -3.41
C VAL A 197 5.90 -7.38 -4.72
N MET A 198 6.17 -6.21 -5.31
CA MET A 198 5.49 -5.74 -6.53
C MET A 198 5.66 -6.69 -7.71
N ILE A 199 6.84 -7.30 -7.86
CA ILE A 199 7.19 -8.15 -9.01
C ILE A 199 7.48 -9.62 -8.66
N ASN A 200 6.95 -10.12 -7.55
CA ASN A 200 7.06 -11.52 -7.14
C ASN A 200 8.50 -12.07 -7.20
N ARG A 201 9.45 -11.42 -6.52
CA ARG A 201 10.85 -11.85 -6.41
C ARG A 201 11.21 -12.25 -4.99
N GLY A 202 12.37 -12.88 -4.85
CA GLY A 202 12.88 -13.30 -3.55
C GLY A 202 11.90 -14.24 -2.84
N PRO A 203 11.50 -13.96 -1.58
CA PRO A 203 10.51 -14.77 -0.84
C PRO A 203 9.14 -14.89 -1.53
N TRP A 204 8.83 -13.99 -2.47
CA TRP A 204 7.54 -13.92 -3.17
C TRP A 204 7.53 -14.69 -4.50
N ALA A 205 8.64 -15.30 -4.90
CA ALA A 205 8.81 -15.94 -6.21
C ALA A 205 7.84 -17.09 -6.50
N GLN A 206 7.37 -17.79 -5.45
CA GLN A 206 6.39 -18.88 -5.56
C GLN A 206 4.94 -18.40 -5.37
N MET A 207 4.72 -17.09 -5.19
CA MET A 207 3.39 -16.52 -5.03
C MET A 207 2.83 -16.04 -6.37
N THR A 208 1.51 -16.18 -6.52
CA THR A 208 0.76 -15.54 -7.59
C THR A 208 -0.24 -14.59 -6.96
N TRP A 209 -0.03 -13.29 -7.18
CA TRP A 209 -0.99 -12.29 -6.74
C TRP A 209 -2.27 -12.38 -7.55
N LYS A 210 -3.39 -12.51 -6.84
CA LYS A 210 -4.74 -12.64 -7.41
C LYS A 210 -5.64 -11.45 -7.10
N ALA A 211 -5.20 -10.60 -6.18
CA ALA A 211 -5.93 -9.44 -5.71
C ALA A 211 -4.94 -8.36 -5.27
N MET A 212 -5.21 -7.11 -5.66
CA MET A 212 -4.48 -5.94 -5.22
C MET A 212 -5.46 -4.87 -4.75
N GLY A 213 -5.20 -4.28 -3.59
CA GLY A 213 -5.95 -3.13 -3.07
C GLY A 213 -5.04 -1.93 -2.89
N THR A 214 -5.57 -0.72 -3.09
CA THR A 214 -4.80 0.53 -2.95
C THR A 214 -5.51 1.53 -2.06
N GLY A 215 -4.73 2.28 -1.30
CA GLY A 215 -5.19 3.32 -0.39
C GLY A 215 -4.22 4.49 -0.41
N VAL A 216 -4.71 5.70 -0.63
CA VAL A 216 -3.90 6.92 -0.62
C VAL A 216 -4.62 7.99 0.20
N TYR A 217 -4.01 8.42 1.30
CA TYR A 217 -4.59 9.42 2.18
C TYR A 217 -3.51 10.29 2.83
N LYS A 218 -3.63 11.60 2.64
CA LYS A 218 -2.67 12.62 3.08
C LYS A 218 -1.23 12.21 2.74
N GLN A 219 -0.37 12.00 3.74
CA GLN A 219 1.05 11.68 3.57
C GLN A 219 1.32 10.21 3.22
N PHE A 220 0.30 9.34 3.15
CA PHE A 220 0.51 7.89 3.08
C PHE A 220 -0.09 7.27 1.82
N ALA A 221 0.66 6.36 1.19
CA ALA A 221 0.19 5.47 0.15
C ALA A 221 0.46 4.02 0.56
N VAL A 222 -0.52 3.16 0.35
CA VAL A 222 -0.51 1.78 0.81
C VAL A 222 -1.04 0.89 -0.30
N ALA A 223 -0.34 -0.22 -0.57
CA ALA A 223 -0.82 -1.27 -1.47
C ALA A 223 -0.83 -2.63 -0.77
N TRP A 224 -1.91 -3.38 -0.95
CA TRP A 224 -2.11 -4.71 -0.40
C TRP A 224 -2.19 -5.74 -1.51
N PHE A 225 -1.57 -6.91 -1.30
CA PHE A 225 -1.56 -8.05 -2.21
C PHE A 225 -2.14 -9.28 -1.54
N GLY A 226 -2.87 -10.09 -2.30
CA GLY A 226 -3.50 -11.31 -1.79
C GLY A 226 -3.47 -12.47 -2.76
N LYS A 227 -3.58 -13.68 -2.19
CA LYS A 227 -3.54 -14.97 -2.90
C LYS A 227 -4.93 -15.47 -3.33
N LEU A 228 -5.99 -14.89 -2.79
CA LEU A 228 -7.38 -15.22 -3.08
C LEU A 228 -7.99 -14.17 -4.01
N GLU A 229 -8.78 -14.59 -4.98
CA GLU A 229 -9.52 -13.67 -5.83
C GLU A 229 -10.60 -12.96 -5.01
N ASP A 230 -10.74 -11.66 -5.25
CA ASP A 230 -11.81 -10.85 -4.69
C ASP A 230 -12.14 -9.82 -5.76
N VAL A 231 -12.96 -10.23 -6.72
CA VAL A 231 -13.28 -9.40 -7.87
C VAL A 231 -14.19 -8.28 -7.40
N ALA A 232 -13.71 -7.03 -7.46
CA ALA A 232 -14.57 -5.88 -7.26
C ALA A 232 -15.69 -5.89 -8.31
N PRO A 233 -16.93 -5.50 -7.99
CA PRO A 233 -17.94 -5.27 -9.00
C PRO A 233 -17.38 -4.31 -10.05
N VAL A 234 -17.51 -4.65 -11.33
CA VAL A 234 -17.02 -3.82 -12.44
C VAL A 234 -17.66 -2.44 -12.33
N VAL A 235 -16.84 -1.43 -12.01
CA VAL A 235 -17.21 -0.02 -12.14
C VAL A 235 -16.82 0.40 -13.55
N GLU A 236 -17.82 0.44 -14.44
CA GLU A 236 -17.71 1.09 -15.74
C GLU A 236 -17.24 2.54 -15.54
N ALA A 237 -16.27 2.96 -16.35
CA ALA A 237 -15.58 4.25 -16.27
C ALA A 237 -16.42 5.42 -16.81
#